data_AF-A0A1I2N492-F1
#
_entry.id   AF-A0A1I2N492-F1
#
_cell.length_a   1.000
_cell.length_b   1.000
_cell.length_c   1.000
_cell.angle_alpha   90.00
_cell.angle_beta   90.00
_cell.angle_gamma   90.00
#
_symmetry.space_group_name_H-M   'P 1'
#
loop_
_entity.id
_entity.type
_entity.pdbx_description
1 polymer ?
#
loop_
_entity_poly.entity_id
_entity_poly.type
_entity_poly.pdbx_seq_one_letter_code
_entity_poly.pdbx_strand_id
1 'polypeptide(L)' 'MNSQNVSMNSAIDPYVYQTLMSIQGRPVVVQTTQGSVRGMLKTVMPDHIVVEVSGTPFFIRTQQIVWVFPDQR' A
#
# COMPACT_ATOMS: atom_id res chain seq x y z
N MET A 1 1.29 -39.34 -12.03
CA MET A 1 1.71 -37.93 -11.90
C MET A 1 0.81 -37.30 -10.85
N ASN A 2 1.33 -36.95 -9.67
CA ASN A 2 0.54 -36.28 -8.63
C ASN A 2 0.50 -34.78 -8.92
N SER A 3 -0.60 -34.29 -9.47
CA SER A 3 -0.84 -32.86 -9.66
C SER A 3 -1.19 -32.23 -8.32
N GLN A 4 -0.19 -31.67 -7.63
CA GLN A 4 -0.41 -30.84 -6.45
C GLN A 4 -1.05 -29.52 -6.91
N ASN A 5 -2.28 -29.24 -6.46
CA ASN A 5 -2.91 -27.95 -6.70
C ASN A 5 -2.19 -26.89 -5.87
N VAL A 6 -1.50 -25.97 -6.54
CA VAL A 6 -0.90 -24.80 -5.88
C VAL A 6 -2.01 -23.81 -5.55
N SER A 7 -2.25 -23.57 -4.25
CA SER A 7 -3.18 -22.54 -3.78
C SER A 7 -2.41 -21.24 -3.51
N MET A 8 -2.80 -20.16 -4.19
CA MET A 8 -2.27 -18.82 -3.95
C MET A 8 -3.13 -18.13 -2.88
N ASN A 9 -2.52 -17.74 -1.77
CA ASN A 9 -3.18 -17.05 -0.67
C ASN A 9 -2.56 -15.65 -0.51
N SER A 10 -3.39 -14.64 -0.26
CA SER A 10 -2.95 -13.27 0.03
C SER A 10 -3.58 -12.77 1.33
N ALA A 11 -2.79 -12.11 2.16
CA ALA A 11 -3.27 -11.43 3.35
C ALA A 11 -3.86 -10.07 2.94
N ILE A 12 -5.09 -9.80 3.37
CA ILE A 12 -5.78 -8.54 3.09
C ILE A 12 -6.15 -7.91 4.43
N ASP A 13 -5.83 -6.63 4.59
CA ASP A 13 -6.27 -5.81 5.73
C ASP A 13 -7.45 -4.92 5.28
N PRO A 14 -8.71 -5.40 5.36
CA PRO A 14 -9.83 -4.79 4.66
C PRO A 14 -10.12 -3.35 5.10
N TYR A 15 -9.98 -3.04 6.39
CA TYR A 15 -10.21 -1.69 6.90
C TYR A 15 -9.09 -0.72 6.54
N VAL A 16 -7.84 -1.21 6.46
CA VAL A 16 -6.71 -0.40 5.96
C VAL A 16 -6.92 -0.11 4.48
N TYR A 17 -7.23 -1.14 3.68
CA TYR A 17 -7.54 -0.99 2.26
C TYR A 17 -8.68 0.00 2.01
N GLN A 18 -9.82 -0.15 2.70
CA GLN A 18 -10.95 0.76 2.58
C GLN A 18 -10.60 2.21 2.96
N THR A 19 -9.80 2.39 4.03
CA THR A 19 -9.36 3.72 4.45
C THR A 19 -8.45 4.35 3.41
N LEU A 20 -7.48 3.61 2.88
CA LEU A 20 -6.54 4.09 1.86
C LEU A 20 -7.25 4.42 0.55
N MET A 21 -8.24 3.62 0.14
CA MET A 21 -9.10 3.92 -1.01
C MET A 21 -9.79 5.28 -0.89
N SER A 22 -10.23 5.67 0.31
CA SER A 22 -10.91 6.96 0.54
C SER A 22 -9.99 8.19 0.36
N ILE A 23 -8.67 7.98 0.39
CA ILE A 23 -7.66 9.03 0.25
C ILE A 23 -6.75 8.84 -0.97
N GLN A 24 -7.11 7.94 -1.90
CA GLN A 24 -6.38 7.78 -3.15
C GLN A 24 -6.37 9.10 -3.94
N GLY A 25 -5.24 9.41 -4.56
CA GLY A 25 -5.00 10.67 -5.26
C GLY A 25 -4.62 11.84 -4.35
N ARG A 26 -4.34 11.60 -3.07
CA ARG A 26 -3.87 12.62 -2.12
C ARG A 26 -2.39 12.45 -1.75
N PRO A 27 -1.70 13.53 -1.36
CA PRO A 27 -0.38 13.41 -0.74
C PRO A 27 -0.47 12.65 0.59
N VAL A 28 0.50 11.78 0.83
CA VAL A 28 0.57 10.96 2.03
C VAL A 28 2.01 10.84 2.53
N VAL A 29 2.14 10.59 3.83
CA VAL A 29 3.34 10.01 4.43
C VAL A 29 2.98 8.59 4.88
N VAL A 30 3.71 7.62 4.34
CA VAL A 30 3.56 6.20 4.70
C VAL A 30 4.77 5.82 5.53
N GLN A 31 4.55 5.46 6.79
CA GLN A 31 5.59 4.84 7.59
C GLN A 31 5.62 3.35 7.31
N THR A 32 6.77 2.88 6.88
CA THR A 32 7.08 1.46 6.78
C THR A 32 7.91 1.00 7.98
N THR A 33 8.14 -0.31 8.07
CA THR A 33 9.07 -0.90 9.04
C THR A 33 10.52 -0.43 8.87
N GLN A 34 10.88 0.17 7.73
CA GLN A 34 12.26 0.59 7.39
C GLN A 34 12.39 2.11 7.16
N GLY A 35 11.40 2.90 7.58
CA GLY A 35 11.40 4.36 7.39
C GLY A 35 10.15 4.86 6.68
N SER A 36 10.10 6.17 6.40
CA SER A 36 8.93 6.81 5.80
C SER A 36 9.10 7.10 4.31
N VAL A 37 8.03 6.91 3.54
CA VAL A 37 7.91 7.34 2.14
C VAL A 37 6.89 8.47 2.08
N ARG A 38 7.26 9.62 1.51
CA ARG A 38 6.37 10.77 1.32
C ARG A 38 6.16 11.03 -0.15
N GLY A 39 4.91 11.05 -0.60
CA GLY A 39 4.58 11.22 -2.01
C GLY A 39 3.07 11.19 -2.27
N MET A 40 2.70 11.03 -3.53
CA MET A 40 1.31 10.94 -3.97
C MET A 40 0.80 9.50 -3.90
N LEU A 41 -0.31 9.22 -3.22
CA LEU A 41 -0.93 7.90 -3.22
C LEU A 41 -1.66 7.66 -4.55
N LYS A 42 -1.02 6.99 -5.51
CA LYS A 42 -1.54 6.82 -6.88
C LYS A 42 -2.57 5.70 -6.98
N THR A 43 -2.27 4.56 -6.36
CA THR A 43 -3.05 3.33 -6.49
C THR A 43 -3.14 2.63 -5.15
N VAL A 44 -4.31 2.09 -4.84
CA VAL A 44 -4.55 1.26 -3.66
C VAL A 44 -5.08 -0.09 -4.13
N MET A 45 -4.40 -1.17 -3.72
CA MET A 45 -4.76 -2.56 -4.00
C MET A 45 -4.92 -3.31 -2.67
N PRO A 46 -5.59 -4.48 -2.64
CA PRO A 46 -5.83 -5.20 -1.39
C PRO A 46 -4.56 -5.57 -0.60
N ASP A 47 -3.44 -5.82 -1.28
CA ASP A 47 -2.19 -6.29 -0.71
C ASP A 47 -1.04 -5.26 -0.75
N HIS A 48 -1.21 -4.15 -1.47
CA HIS A 48 -0.20 -3.09 -1.58
C HIS A 48 -0.78 -1.74 -2.01
N ILE A 49 0.02 -0.69 -1.83
CA ILE A 49 -0.22 0.65 -2.39
C ILE A 49 0.94 1.10 -3.27
N VAL A 50 0.67 2.09 -4.12
CA VAL A 50 1.69 2.77 -4.92
C VAL A 50 1.78 4.22 -4.50
N VAL A 51 2.94 4.62 -3.99
CA VAL A 51 3.27 6.01 -3.66
C VAL A 51 4.28 6.54 -4.67
N GLU A 52 3.93 7.61 -5.37
CA GLU A 52 4.81 8.25 -6.35
C GLU A 52 5.61 9.37 -5.68
N VAL A 53 6.94 9.31 -5.80
CA VAL A 53 7.89 10.30 -5.28
C VAL A 53 8.68 10.85 -6.47
N SER A 54 8.48 12.13 -6.79
CA SER A 54 9.16 12.80 -7.90
C SER A 54 9.10 12.01 -9.22
N GLY A 55 7.92 11.47 -9.56
CA GLY A 55 7.69 10.65 -10.76
C GLY A 55 8.15 9.19 -10.67
N THR A 56 8.75 8.77 -9.55
CA THR A 56 9.18 7.38 -9.33
C THR A 56 8.16 6.63 -8.46
N PRO A 57 7.60 5.49 -8.91
CA PRO A 57 6.63 4.72 -8.12
C PRO A 57 7.32 3.82 -7.09
N PHE A 58 6.80 3.83 -5.86
CA PHE A 58 7.17 2.93 -4.78
C PHE A 58 6.00 2.02 -4.45
N PHE A 59 6.20 0.70 -4.61
CA PHE A 59 5.21 -0.31 -4.29
C PHE A 59 5.41 -0.77 -2.84
N ILE A 60 4.44 -0.48 -1.98
CA ILE A 60 4.53 -0.75 -0.54
C ILE A 60 3.45 -1.77 -0.18
N ARG A 61 3.86 -2.96 0.26
CA ARG A 61 2.92 -3.98 0.75
C ARG A 61 2.19 -3.48 1.97
N THR A 62 0.89 -3.74 2.07
CA THR A 62 0.05 -3.33 3.21
C THR A 62 0.63 -3.86 4.53
N GLN A 63 1.16 -5.08 4.53
CA GLN A 63 1.78 -5.71 5.71
C GLN A 63 3.09 -5.04 6.18
N GLN A 64 3.63 -4.08 5.42
CA GLN A 64 4.83 -3.34 5.81
C GLN A 64 4.49 -1.93 6.31
N ILE A 65 3.21 -1.53 6.25
CA ILE A 65 2.74 -0.23 6.70
C ILE A 65 2.55 -0.28 8.22
N VAL A 66 3.17 0.66 8.93
CA VAL A 66 2.97 0.88 10.37
C VAL A 66 1.86 1.91 10.59
N TRP A 67 1.88 3.01 9.82
CA TRP A 67 0.82 4.02 9.80
C TRP A 67 0.84 4.82 8.49
N VAL A 68 -0.28 5.47 8.18
CA VAL A 68 -0.41 6.41 7.06
C VAL A 68 -0.98 7.72 7.57
N PHE A 69 -0.34 8.82 7.18
CA PHE A 69 -0.79 10.17 7.46
C PHE A 69 -1.19 10.85 6.14
N PRO A 70 -2.46 11.28 5.96
CA PRO A 70 -2.86 12.08 4.82
C PRO A 70 -2.32 13.49 4.98
N ASP A 71 -1.39 13.87 4.10
CA ASP A 71 -0.73 15.16 4.13
C ASP A 71 -1.55 16.17 3.31
N GLN A 72 -2.13 17.16 3.98
CA GLN A 72 -3.00 18.18 3.37
C GLN A 72 -2.24 19.42 2.88
N ARG A 73 -0.91 19.42 2.98
CA ARG A 73 -0.07 20.58 2.61
C ARG A 73 0.28 20.61 1.14
#